data_AF-A0A7G1KCY0-F1
#
_entry.id   AF-A0A7G1KCY0-F1
#
_cell.length_a   1.000
_cell.length_b   1.000
_cell.length_c   1.000
_cell.angle_alpha   90.00
_cell.angle_beta   90.00
_cell.angle_gamma   90.00
#
_symmetry.space_group_name_H-M   'P 1'
#
loop_
_entity.id
_entity.type
_entity.pdbx_description
1 polymer ?
#
loop_
_entity_poly.entity_id
_entity_poly.type
_entity_poly.pdbx_seq_one_letter_code
_entity_poly.pdbx_strand_id
1 'polypeptide(L)'
;MVNRQDQALSLAEELLADIELRRLKAGDVVHKASRLARLVGHDELQTFLRYEREGYPSSAYNDPWVERAGRKGAEGEWWSAPLSHIEAAIESSESAITALRGGGNYSGEFASVAAREHDHKIVQYANQTAPLSSICGAVVSTTYSLVTEIYHELLFSELQSTLFATVQTNVDGALAAASGTALDKIERVSERLRDGDAESVSQGLTTCRRLIDSCADYLFPAQENPYSLGDVELKVGQQNVLNRLQAYTHQQGIAKSRRDRLRLTIRELYDRCSAGTHAEVTIQEARFVFLQTYIALGEMLTLREVDTSTS
;
A
#
# COMPACT_ATOMS: atom_id res chain seq x y z
N MET A 1 12.22 -5.98 14.03
CA MET A 1 11.14 -5.15 14.61
C MET A 1 10.07 -5.08 13.55
N VAL A 2 8.91 -5.69 13.74
CA VAL A 2 7.91 -5.81 12.66
C VAL A 2 7.33 -4.43 12.38
N ASN A 3 7.43 -3.97 11.13
CA ASN A 3 6.91 -2.68 10.69
C ASN A 3 5.39 -2.61 10.96
N ARG A 4 4.90 -1.45 11.41
CA ARG A 4 3.47 -1.23 11.69
C ARG A 4 2.59 -1.48 10.46
N GLN A 5 3.13 -1.20 9.27
CA GLN A 5 2.46 -1.44 8.00
C GLN A 5 2.30 -2.94 7.70
N ASP A 6 3.37 -3.73 7.83
CA ASP A 6 3.32 -5.19 7.65
C ASP A 6 2.35 -5.85 8.65
N GLN A 7 2.31 -5.37 9.89
CA GLN A 7 1.34 -5.84 10.89
C GLN A 7 -0.10 -5.52 10.47
N ALA A 8 -0.35 -4.35 9.89
CA ALA A 8 -1.67 -3.96 9.43
C ALA A 8 -2.11 -4.79 8.23
N LEU A 9 -1.20 -5.02 7.28
CA LEU A 9 -1.46 -5.84 6.08
C LEU A 9 -1.78 -7.28 6.45
N SER A 10 -0.94 -7.91 7.27
CA SER A 10 -1.16 -9.28 7.74
C SER A 10 -2.47 -9.41 8.52
N LEU A 11 -2.80 -8.43 9.36
CA LEU A 11 -4.08 -8.44 10.10
C LEU A 11 -5.29 -8.27 9.17
N ALA A 12 -5.18 -7.43 8.14
CA ALA A 12 -6.24 -7.23 7.16
C ALA A 12 -6.48 -8.51 6.33
N GLU A 13 -5.41 -9.15 5.84
CA GLU A 13 -5.47 -10.43 5.12
C GLU A 13 -6.12 -11.52 5.99
N GLU A 14 -5.67 -11.67 7.24
CA GLU A 14 -6.22 -12.65 8.17
C GLU A 14 -7.70 -12.39 8.49
N LEU A 15 -8.10 -11.12 8.63
CA LEU A 15 -9.49 -10.74 8.88
C LEU A 15 -10.39 -11.02 7.67
N LEU A 16 -9.94 -10.74 6.45
CA LEU A 16 -10.70 -11.06 5.24
C LEU A 16 -10.89 -12.58 5.12
N ALA A 17 -9.83 -13.36 5.29
CA ALA A 17 -9.91 -14.82 5.28
C ALA A 17 -10.88 -15.36 6.34
N ASP A 18 -10.88 -14.79 7.55
CA ASP A 18 -11.80 -15.18 8.60
C ASP A 18 -13.27 -14.89 8.27
N ILE A 19 -13.55 -13.76 7.60
CA ILE A 19 -14.90 -13.42 7.14
C ILE A 19 -15.34 -14.36 6.01
N GLU A 20 -14.51 -14.54 4.98
CA GLU A 20 -14.79 -15.36 3.80
C GLU A 20 -15.05 -16.83 4.16
N LEU A 21 -14.26 -17.34 5.09
CA LEU A 21 -14.36 -18.72 5.58
C LEU A 21 -15.33 -18.86 6.76
N ARG A 22 -16.00 -17.78 7.17
CA ARG A 22 -16.97 -17.71 8.28
C ARG A 22 -16.44 -18.30 9.58
N ARG A 23 -15.18 -17.99 9.92
CA ARG A 23 -14.49 -18.49 11.12
C ARG A 23 -14.87 -17.73 12.39
N LEU A 24 -15.37 -16.51 12.24
CA LEU A 24 -15.67 -15.60 13.34
C LEU A 24 -17.14 -15.21 13.36
N LYS A 25 -17.67 -14.94 14.57
CA LYS A 25 -18.97 -14.29 14.74
C LYS A 25 -18.87 -12.79 14.40
N ALA A 26 -20.00 -12.11 14.24
CA ALA A 26 -20.02 -10.70 13.85
C ALA A 26 -19.33 -9.81 14.89
N GLY A 27 -19.53 -10.07 16.19
CA GLY A 27 -18.84 -9.38 17.28
C GLY A 27 -17.31 -9.55 17.22
N ASP A 28 -16.83 -10.76 16.95
CA ASP A 28 -15.40 -11.05 16.83
C ASP A 28 -14.78 -10.33 15.62
N VAL A 29 -15.49 -10.32 14.48
CA VAL A 29 -15.13 -9.54 13.29
C VAL A 29 -14.99 -8.06 13.66
N VAL A 30 -15.97 -7.49 14.38
CA VAL A 30 -15.93 -6.09 14.82
C VAL A 30 -14.73 -5.82 15.72
N HIS A 31 -14.41 -6.70 16.67
CA HIS A 31 -13.26 -6.53 17.55
C HIS A 31 -11.92 -6.59 16.80
N LYS A 32 -11.76 -7.57 15.90
CA LYS A 32 -10.55 -7.73 15.09
C LYS A 32 -10.39 -6.56 14.12
N ALA A 33 -11.47 -6.13 13.46
CA ALA A 33 -11.49 -4.93 12.61
C ALA A 33 -11.16 -3.65 13.39
N SER A 34 -11.58 -3.56 14.67
CA SER A 34 -11.28 -2.39 15.51
C SER A 34 -9.78 -2.25 15.78
N ARG A 35 -9.07 -3.37 15.87
CA ARG A 35 -7.60 -3.37 15.96
C ARG A 35 -6.97 -2.85 14.68
N LEU A 36 -7.43 -3.34 13.52
CA LEU A 36 -6.95 -2.87 12.21
C LEU A 36 -7.18 -1.36 12.05
N ALA A 37 -8.41 -0.89 12.33
CA ALA A 37 -8.78 0.52 12.20
C ALA A 37 -7.89 1.47 13.02
N ARG A 38 -7.44 1.03 14.21
CA ARG A 38 -6.47 1.77 15.04
C ARG A 38 -5.05 1.70 14.49
N LEU A 39 -4.64 0.58 13.91
CA LEU A 39 -3.32 0.44 13.30
C LEU A 39 -3.16 1.39 12.11
N VAL A 40 -4.17 1.50 11.25
CA VAL A 40 -4.13 2.35 10.05
C VAL A 40 -4.64 3.77 10.26
N GLY A 41 -5.36 4.06 11.35
CA GLY A 41 -5.93 5.39 11.61
C GLY A 41 -7.15 5.71 10.73
N HIS A 42 -7.99 4.70 10.41
CA HIS A 42 -9.12 4.87 9.51
C HIS A 42 -10.39 5.29 10.27
N ASP A 43 -10.68 6.60 10.26
CA ASP A 43 -11.72 7.22 11.10
C ASP A 43 -13.14 6.73 10.85
N GLU A 44 -13.51 6.50 9.57
CA GLU A 44 -14.85 6.01 9.22
C GLU A 44 -15.10 4.61 9.78
N LEU A 45 -14.19 3.67 9.53
CA LEU A 45 -14.22 2.32 10.09
C LEU A 45 -14.21 2.36 11.63
N GLN A 46 -13.40 3.22 12.26
CA GLN A 46 -13.43 3.35 13.72
C GLN A 46 -14.80 3.81 14.24
N THR A 47 -15.43 4.77 13.56
CA THR A 47 -16.75 5.29 13.90
C THR A 47 -17.82 4.21 13.77
N PHE A 48 -17.85 3.53 12.62
CA PHE A 48 -18.77 2.43 12.37
C PHE A 48 -18.65 1.34 13.43
N LEU A 49 -17.44 0.83 13.65
CA LEU A 49 -17.18 -0.23 14.62
C LEU A 49 -17.46 0.22 16.06
N ARG A 50 -17.32 1.52 16.38
CA ARG A 50 -17.70 2.05 17.69
C ARG A 50 -19.21 1.91 17.91
N TYR A 51 -20.04 2.32 16.95
CA TYR A 51 -21.49 2.13 17.05
C TYR A 51 -21.86 0.66 17.21
N GLU A 52 -21.17 -0.24 16.50
CA GLU A 52 -21.42 -1.68 16.63
C GLU A 52 -21.05 -2.23 18.02
N ARG A 53 -20.01 -1.69 18.67
CA ARG A 53 -19.60 -2.12 20.02
C ARG A 53 -20.41 -1.48 21.16
N GLU A 54 -20.74 -0.21 21.02
CA GLU A 54 -21.29 0.62 22.10
C GLU A 54 -22.80 0.90 21.94
N GLY A 55 -23.35 0.61 20.76
CA GLY A 55 -24.69 0.99 20.37
C GLY A 55 -24.71 2.35 19.66
N TYR A 56 -25.81 2.59 18.96
CA TYR A 56 -26.04 3.81 18.22
C TYR A 56 -26.71 4.86 19.11
N PRO A 57 -26.21 6.12 19.15
CA PRO A 57 -26.88 7.18 19.87
C PRO A 57 -28.23 7.52 19.21
N SER A 58 -29.19 8.04 19.99
CA SER A 58 -30.52 8.36 19.47
C SER A 58 -30.52 9.35 18.31
N SER A 59 -29.50 10.21 18.22
CA SER A 59 -29.30 11.16 17.12
C SER A 59 -28.81 10.51 15.82
N ALA A 60 -28.32 9.26 15.86
CA ALA A 60 -27.74 8.59 14.69
C ALA A 60 -28.78 7.94 13.76
N TYR A 61 -30.08 8.09 13.99
CA TYR A 61 -31.13 7.46 13.15
C TYR A 61 -30.94 7.73 11.63
N ASN A 62 -30.47 8.93 11.27
CA ASN A 62 -30.19 9.32 9.87
C ASN A 62 -28.73 9.14 9.46
N ASP A 63 -27.89 8.57 10.32
CA ASP A 63 -26.49 8.30 10.02
C ASP A 63 -26.41 7.19 8.94
N PRO A 64 -25.61 7.35 7.87
CA PRO A 64 -25.42 6.32 6.84
C PRO A 64 -25.05 4.94 7.41
N TRP A 65 -24.39 4.90 8.56
CA TRP A 65 -24.00 3.65 9.22
C TRP A 65 -25.19 2.82 9.71
N VAL A 66 -26.31 3.45 10.07
CA VAL A 66 -27.54 2.75 10.48
C VAL A 66 -28.11 1.97 9.29
N GLU A 67 -28.09 2.56 8.10
CA GLU A 67 -28.58 1.92 6.89
C GLU A 67 -27.64 0.81 6.41
N ARG A 68 -26.33 1.07 6.39
CA ARG A 68 -25.31 0.08 5.99
C ARG A 68 -25.30 -1.16 6.88
N ALA A 69 -25.53 -1.01 8.19
CA ALA A 69 -25.66 -2.12 9.12
C ALA A 69 -27.06 -2.77 9.15
N GLY A 70 -27.99 -2.34 8.29
CA GLY A 70 -29.35 -2.92 8.24
C GLY A 70 -30.16 -2.67 9.52
N ARG A 71 -29.84 -1.61 10.28
CA ARG A 71 -30.46 -1.33 11.58
C ARG A 71 -31.86 -0.73 11.48
N LYS A 72 -32.37 -0.43 10.27
CA LYS A 72 -33.74 0.08 10.06
C LYS A 72 -34.72 -1.09 9.90
N GLY A 73 -35.79 -1.08 10.69
CA GLY A 73 -36.91 -2.01 10.62
C GLY A 73 -38.10 -1.46 9.82
N ALA A 74 -39.26 -2.08 9.99
CA ALA A 74 -40.51 -1.60 9.41
C ALA A 74 -41.07 -0.40 10.22
N GLU A 75 -41.83 0.48 9.56
CA GLU A 75 -42.65 1.51 10.20
C GLU A 75 -41.92 2.42 11.23
N GLY A 76 -40.64 2.75 10.98
CA GLY A 76 -39.87 3.65 11.83
C GLY A 76 -39.20 2.99 13.04
N GLU A 77 -39.34 1.68 13.21
CA GLU A 77 -38.55 0.90 14.16
C GLU A 77 -37.08 0.82 13.72
N TRP A 78 -36.15 0.79 14.69
CA TRP A 78 -34.74 0.59 14.42
C TRP A 78 -34.00 -0.01 15.63
N TRP A 79 -32.89 -0.69 15.36
CA TRP A 79 -32.08 -1.39 16.38
C TRP A 79 -30.84 -0.58 16.74
N SER A 80 -30.91 0.18 17.83
CA SER A 80 -29.79 0.95 18.37
C SER A 80 -28.87 0.18 19.30
N ALA A 81 -29.28 -1.00 19.76
CA ALA A 81 -28.52 -1.79 20.72
C ALA A 81 -27.15 -2.24 20.14
N PRO A 82 -26.11 -2.40 21.00
CA PRO A 82 -24.83 -2.97 20.60
C PRO A 82 -24.99 -4.33 19.92
N LEU A 83 -24.05 -4.68 19.04
CA LEU A 83 -24.06 -5.96 18.33
C LEU A 83 -24.03 -7.16 19.28
N SER A 84 -23.35 -7.05 20.42
CA SER A 84 -23.33 -8.10 21.45
C SER A 84 -24.71 -8.40 22.03
N HIS A 85 -25.58 -7.40 22.16
CA HIS A 85 -26.97 -7.61 22.60
C HIS A 85 -27.79 -8.33 21.53
N ILE A 86 -27.55 -8.00 20.25
CA ILE A 86 -28.19 -8.67 19.11
C ILE A 86 -27.78 -10.14 19.05
N GLU A 87 -26.48 -10.43 19.15
CA GLU A 87 -25.96 -11.80 19.17
C GLU A 87 -26.52 -12.61 20.35
N ALA A 88 -26.59 -12.01 21.55
CA ALA A 88 -27.19 -12.65 22.72
C ALA A 88 -28.69 -12.95 22.52
N ALA A 89 -29.43 -12.05 21.86
CA ALA A 89 -30.85 -12.26 21.56
C ALA A 89 -31.08 -13.37 20.52
N ILE A 90 -30.18 -13.50 19.52
CA ILE A 90 -30.16 -14.60 18.56
C ILE A 90 -29.91 -15.92 19.31
N GLU A 91 -28.84 -15.99 20.10
CA GLU A 91 -28.45 -17.21 20.83
C GLU A 91 -29.55 -17.67 21.81
N SER A 92 -30.20 -16.72 22.49
CA SER A 92 -31.35 -16.99 23.36
C SER A 92 -32.54 -17.57 22.58
N SER A 93 -32.90 -16.97 21.45
CA SER A 93 -34.00 -17.44 20.59
C SER A 93 -33.70 -18.81 19.99
N GLU A 94 -32.46 -19.05 19.54
CA GLU A 94 -32.02 -20.35 19.02
C GLU A 94 -32.01 -21.45 20.08
N SER A 95 -31.61 -21.12 21.31
CA SER A 95 -31.67 -22.02 22.45
C SER A 95 -33.12 -22.39 22.78
N ALA A 96 -34.03 -21.42 22.76
CA ALA A 96 -35.45 -21.66 22.97
C ALA A 96 -36.07 -22.55 21.87
N ILE A 97 -35.75 -22.29 20.60
CA ILE A 97 -36.17 -23.14 19.47
C ILE A 97 -35.62 -24.57 19.64
N THR A 98 -34.36 -24.71 20.05
CA THR A 98 -33.72 -26.02 20.25
C THR A 98 -34.38 -26.79 21.39
N ALA A 99 -34.70 -26.13 22.51
CA ALA A 99 -35.42 -26.74 23.61
C ALA A 99 -36.84 -27.19 23.20
N LEU A 100 -37.51 -26.41 22.34
CA LEU A 100 -38.83 -26.74 21.81
C LEU A 100 -38.81 -27.90 20.81
N ARG A 101 -37.75 -28.06 20.00
CA ARG A 101 -37.63 -29.18 19.02
C ARG A 101 -37.77 -30.58 19.64
N GLY A 102 -37.50 -30.75 20.94
CA GLY A 102 -37.71 -32.01 21.67
C GLY A 102 -39.12 -32.22 22.23
N GLY A 103 -39.97 -31.19 22.19
CA GLY A 103 -41.40 -31.23 22.51
C GLY A 103 -42.26 -31.50 21.27
N GLY A 104 -43.53 -31.84 21.46
CA GLY A 104 -44.47 -32.05 20.34
C GLY A 104 -45.35 -33.31 20.44
N ASN A 105 -44.96 -34.29 21.27
CA ASN A 105 -45.77 -35.48 21.50
C ASN A 105 -46.80 -35.21 22.60
N TYR A 106 -47.88 -34.52 22.23
CA TYR A 106 -49.01 -34.24 23.10
C TYR A 106 -50.13 -35.26 22.91
N SER A 107 -50.76 -35.69 24.01
CA SER A 107 -51.91 -36.61 23.99
C SER A 107 -53.02 -36.12 24.93
N GLY A 108 -54.27 -36.49 24.66
CA GLY A 108 -55.43 -36.11 25.46
C GLY A 108 -56.29 -35.02 24.81
N GLU A 109 -57.33 -34.59 25.51
CA GLU A 109 -58.38 -33.69 25.02
C GLU A 109 -57.85 -32.33 24.51
N PHE A 110 -56.73 -31.86 25.05
CA PHE A 110 -56.09 -30.59 24.69
C PHE A 110 -54.85 -30.72 23.79
N ALA A 111 -54.58 -31.90 23.23
CA ALA A 111 -53.35 -32.15 22.46
C ALA A 111 -53.17 -31.21 21.26
N SER A 112 -54.25 -30.91 20.54
CA SER A 112 -54.23 -30.00 19.38
C SER A 112 -53.94 -28.54 19.77
N VAL A 113 -54.42 -28.11 20.94
CA VAL A 113 -54.15 -26.76 21.48
C VAL A 113 -52.69 -26.66 21.91
N ALA A 114 -52.18 -27.67 22.63
CA ALA A 114 -50.77 -27.71 23.04
C ALA A 114 -49.81 -27.73 21.84
N ALA A 115 -50.12 -28.49 20.78
CA ALA A 115 -49.35 -28.51 19.54
C ALA A 115 -49.35 -27.15 18.84
N ARG A 116 -50.51 -26.48 18.75
CA ARG A 116 -50.61 -25.14 18.15
C ARG A 116 -49.81 -24.09 18.92
N GLU A 117 -49.88 -24.09 20.25
CA GLU A 117 -49.12 -23.16 21.10
C GLU A 117 -47.61 -23.41 21.00
N HIS A 118 -47.21 -24.67 20.90
CA HIS A 118 -45.83 -25.07 20.65
C HIS A 118 -45.32 -24.49 19.32
N ASP A 119 -46.04 -24.74 18.22
CA ASP A 119 -45.64 -24.28 16.89
C ASP A 119 -45.66 -22.75 16.80
N HIS A 120 -46.63 -22.10 17.44
CA HIS A 120 -46.71 -20.64 17.53
C HIS A 120 -45.46 -20.04 18.21
N LYS A 121 -44.97 -20.64 19.30
CA LYS A 121 -43.73 -20.20 19.97
C LYS A 121 -42.51 -20.38 19.07
N ILE A 122 -42.40 -21.49 18.33
CA ILE A 122 -41.29 -21.70 17.39
C ILE A 122 -41.30 -20.62 16.30
N VAL A 123 -42.46 -20.35 15.70
CA VAL A 123 -42.60 -19.31 14.67
C VAL A 123 -42.29 -17.93 15.24
N GLN A 124 -42.74 -17.63 16.46
CA GLN A 124 -42.45 -16.37 17.13
C GLN A 124 -40.94 -16.14 17.30
N TYR A 125 -40.21 -17.11 17.85
CA TYR A 125 -38.75 -16.98 18.00
C TYR A 125 -38.03 -16.89 16.65
N ALA A 126 -38.46 -17.67 15.64
CA ALA A 126 -37.87 -17.62 14.31
C ALA A 126 -38.04 -16.23 13.65
N ASN A 127 -39.23 -15.63 13.78
CA ASN A 127 -39.52 -14.28 13.29
C ASN A 127 -38.71 -13.19 14.01
N GLN A 128 -38.33 -13.41 15.27
CA GLN A 128 -37.44 -12.51 16.01
C GLN A 128 -35.98 -12.67 15.58
N THR A 129 -35.52 -13.89 15.30
CA THR A 129 -34.12 -14.17 14.94
C THR A 129 -33.74 -13.66 13.55
N ALA A 130 -34.65 -13.75 12.57
CA ALA A 130 -34.37 -13.40 11.17
C ALA A 130 -33.84 -11.96 10.97
N PRO A 131 -34.51 -10.89 11.46
CA PRO A 131 -34.02 -9.51 11.28
C PRO A 131 -32.69 -9.28 12.00
N LEU A 132 -32.51 -9.86 13.19
CA LEU A 132 -31.27 -9.75 13.97
C LEU A 132 -30.10 -10.41 13.26
N SER A 133 -30.31 -11.59 12.66
CA SER A 133 -29.30 -12.27 11.86
C SER A 133 -28.92 -11.49 10.60
N SER A 134 -29.91 -10.80 9.99
CA SER A 134 -29.69 -9.91 8.86
C SER A 134 -28.77 -8.74 9.22
N ILE A 135 -28.95 -8.16 10.42
CA ILE A 135 -28.06 -7.11 10.95
C ILE A 135 -26.63 -7.63 11.09
N CYS A 136 -26.43 -8.80 11.72
CA CYS A 136 -25.09 -9.40 11.84
C CYS A 136 -24.44 -9.58 10.45
N GLY A 137 -25.19 -10.07 9.47
CA GLY A 137 -24.72 -10.20 8.09
C GLY A 137 -24.35 -8.87 7.44
N ALA A 138 -25.17 -7.83 7.61
CA ALA A 138 -24.94 -6.50 7.07
C ALA A 138 -23.70 -5.82 7.71
N VAL A 139 -23.49 -6.02 9.01
CA VAL A 139 -22.31 -5.51 9.73
C VAL A 139 -21.04 -6.18 9.24
N VAL A 140 -21.05 -7.51 9.09
CA VAL A 140 -19.92 -8.26 8.54
C VAL A 140 -19.63 -7.84 7.10
N SER A 141 -20.66 -7.69 6.27
CA SER A 141 -20.53 -7.23 4.88
C SER A 141 -19.93 -5.82 4.79
N THR A 142 -20.45 -4.89 5.59
CA THR A 142 -19.93 -3.51 5.64
C THR A 142 -18.49 -3.47 6.11
N THR A 143 -18.15 -4.27 7.14
CA THR A 143 -16.78 -4.40 7.64
C THR A 143 -15.86 -4.96 6.55
N TYR A 144 -16.29 -6.02 5.86
CA TYR A 144 -15.54 -6.65 4.78
C TYR A 144 -15.21 -5.64 3.66
N SER A 145 -16.18 -4.84 3.21
CA SER A 145 -15.95 -3.84 2.18
C SER A 145 -14.88 -2.82 2.59
N LEU A 146 -14.99 -2.25 3.80
CA LEU A 146 -14.03 -1.26 4.29
C LEU A 146 -12.64 -1.88 4.52
N VAL A 147 -12.57 -3.10 5.05
CA VAL A 147 -11.28 -3.81 5.23
C VAL A 147 -10.64 -4.14 3.88
N THR A 148 -11.43 -4.47 2.87
CA THR A 148 -10.94 -4.74 1.51
C THR A 148 -10.31 -3.50 0.89
N GLU A 149 -10.91 -2.32 1.07
CA GLU A 149 -10.34 -1.05 0.61
C GLU A 149 -8.99 -0.79 1.29
N ILE A 150 -8.94 -0.89 2.63
CA ILE A 150 -7.70 -0.76 3.42
C ILE A 150 -6.63 -1.75 2.96
N TYR A 151 -7.00 -3.02 2.73
CA TYR A 151 -6.06 -4.05 2.30
C TYR A 151 -5.40 -3.69 0.96
N HIS A 152 -6.18 -3.25 -0.04
CA HIS A 152 -5.63 -2.87 -1.34
C HIS A 152 -4.74 -1.61 -1.25
N GLU A 153 -5.10 -0.63 -0.42
CA GLU A 153 -4.26 0.53 -0.16
C GLU A 153 -2.92 0.16 0.46
N LEU A 154 -2.94 -0.72 1.47
CA LEU A 154 -1.73 -1.22 2.13
C LEU A 154 -0.85 -2.02 1.16
N LEU A 155 -1.44 -2.92 0.36
CA LEU A 155 -0.74 -3.73 -0.62
C LEU A 155 -0.08 -2.86 -1.70
N PHE A 156 -0.79 -1.84 -2.18
CA PHE A 156 -0.24 -0.91 -3.16
C PHE A 156 0.91 -0.07 -2.59
N SER A 157 0.77 0.40 -1.35
CA SER A 157 1.83 1.13 -0.65
C SER A 157 3.07 0.26 -0.40
N GLU A 158 2.88 -1.01 -0.01
CA GLU A 158 3.98 -1.95 0.14
C GLU A 158 4.69 -2.18 -1.19
N LEU A 159 3.96 -2.51 -2.26
CA LEU A 159 4.52 -2.73 -3.60
C LEU A 159 5.37 -1.53 -4.06
N GLN A 160 4.88 -0.30 -3.85
CA GLN A 160 5.63 0.91 -4.16
C GLN A 160 6.90 1.03 -3.31
N SER A 161 6.80 0.77 -2.00
CA SER A 161 7.94 0.83 -1.08
C SER A 161 9.00 -0.21 -1.43
N THR A 162 8.62 -1.44 -1.80
CA THR A 162 9.54 -2.52 -2.15
C THR A 162 10.23 -2.26 -3.47
N LEU A 163 9.50 -1.79 -4.49
CA LEU A 163 10.07 -1.42 -5.78
C LEU A 163 11.10 -0.30 -5.61
N PHE A 164 10.74 0.75 -4.86
CA PHE A 164 11.66 1.86 -4.61
C PHE A 164 12.86 1.40 -3.78
N ALA A 165 12.66 0.65 -2.70
CA ALA A 165 13.75 0.15 -1.85
C ALA A 165 14.69 -0.80 -2.60
N THR A 166 14.15 -1.63 -3.51
CA THR A 166 14.97 -2.53 -4.35
C THR A 166 15.84 -1.71 -5.31
N VAL A 167 15.22 -0.76 -6.02
CA VAL A 167 15.98 0.15 -6.91
C VAL A 167 17.02 0.91 -6.10
N GLN A 168 16.64 1.50 -4.97
CA GLN A 168 17.52 2.25 -4.09
C GLN A 168 18.71 1.41 -3.61
N THR A 169 18.47 0.19 -3.11
CA THR A 169 19.53 -0.72 -2.65
C THR A 169 20.53 -1.04 -3.77
N ASN A 170 20.02 -1.31 -4.97
CA ASN A 170 20.87 -1.62 -6.13
C ASN A 170 21.69 -0.39 -6.56
N VAL A 171 21.06 0.79 -6.61
CA VAL A 171 21.74 2.04 -6.95
C VAL A 171 22.81 2.38 -5.90
N ASP A 172 22.45 2.36 -4.62
CA ASP A 172 23.35 2.69 -3.50
C ASP A 172 24.53 1.72 -3.42
N GLY A 173 24.29 0.42 -3.57
CA GLY A 173 25.34 -0.60 -3.60
C GLY A 173 26.31 -0.39 -4.76
N ALA A 174 25.78 -0.12 -5.96
CA ALA A 174 26.61 0.07 -7.13
C ALA A 174 27.35 1.42 -7.11
N LEU A 175 26.75 2.47 -6.54
CA LEU A 175 27.41 3.76 -6.31
C LEU A 175 28.51 3.68 -5.25
N ALA A 176 28.29 2.94 -4.17
CA ALA A 176 29.30 2.71 -3.14
C ALA A 176 30.52 1.98 -3.70
N ALA A 177 30.30 0.97 -4.56
CA ALA A 177 31.37 0.28 -5.29
C ALA A 177 32.10 1.21 -6.27
N ALA A 178 31.36 2.11 -6.93
CA ALA A 178 31.90 3.04 -7.92
C ALA A 178 32.73 4.18 -7.32
N SER A 179 32.26 4.72 -6.19
CA SER A 179 32.89 5.82 -5.49
C SER A 179 32.48 5.74 -4.03
N GLY A 180 33.40 5.35 -3.14
CA GLY A 180 33.14 5.24 -1.70
C GLY A 180 32.68 6.54 -1.00
N THR A 181 32.60 7.66 -1.73
CA THR A 181 32.08 8.97 -1.27
C THR A 181 30.77 9.38 -1.97
N ALA A 182 30.22 8.54 -2.86
CA ALA A 182 28.98 8.85 -3.59
C ALA A 182 27.77 8.92 -2.67
N LEU A 183 27.72 8.09 -1.63
CA LEU A 183 26.66 8.10 -0.62
C LEU A 183 26.66 9.42 0.18
N ASP A 184 27.83 9.87 0.66
CA ASP A 184 27.97 11.17 1.34
C ASP A 184 27.54 12.35 0.45
N LYS A 185 27.77 12.24 -0.88
CA LYS A 185 27.33 13.25 -1.85
C LYS A 185 25.81 13.25 -2.01
N ILE A 186 25.16 12.10 -1.95
CA ILE A 186 23.69 11.96 -2.02
C ILE A 186 23.03 12.59 -0.78
N GLU A 187 23.52 12.29 0.42
CA GLU A 187 22.98 12.85 1.66
C GLU A 187 23.06 14.38 1.66
N ARG A 188 24.21 14.92 1.26
CA ARG A 188 24.42 16.37 1.14
C ARG A 188 23.50 17.05 0.13
N VAL A 189 23.13 16.37 -0.96
CA VAL A 189 22.14 16.92 -1.92
C VAL A 189 20.76 16.93 -1.30
N SER A 190 20.38 15.85 -0.61
CA SER A 190 19.09 15.75 0.08
C SER A 190 18.90 16.84 1.14
N GLU A 191 19.96 17.14 1.91
CA GLU A 191 19.97 18.23 2.89
C GLU A 191 19.79 19.60 2.22
N ARG A 192 20.59 19.89 1.19
CA ARG A 192 20.53 21.19 0.47
C ARG A 192 19.19 21.42 -0.22
N LEU A 193 18.61 20.39 -0.82
CA LEU A 193 17.30 20.48 -1.47
C LEU A 193 16.12 20.59 -0.47
N ARG A 194 16.39 20.49 0.83
CA ARG A 194 15.44 20.78 1.91
C ARG A 194 15.44 22.26 2.31
N ASP A 195 16.62 22.89 2.36
CA ASP A 195 16.81 24.29 2.81
C ASP A 195 16.23 25.32 1.82
N GLY A 196 16.18 24.98 0.54
CA GLY A 196 15.31 25.63 -0.44
C GLY A 196 15.77 26.99 -0.98
N ASP A 197 16.95 27.48 -0.61
CA ASP A 197 17.52 28.68 -1.21
C ASP A 197 18.18 28.41 -2.57
N ALA A 198 18.39 29.46 -3.36
CA ALA A 198 18.93 29.36 -4.72
C ALA A 198 20.38 28.84 -4.77
N GLU A 199 21.19 29.11 -3.73
CA GLU A 199 22.56 28.62 -3.64
C GLU A 199 22.55 27.10 -3.39
N SER A 200 21.71 26.65 -2.47
CA SER A 200 21.51 25.22 -2.18
C SER A 200 21.04 24.42 -3.40
N VAL A 201 20.13 24.99 -4.21
CA VAL A 201 19.71 24.38 -5.49
C VAL A 201 20.89 24.23 -6.45
N SER A 202 21.68 25.29 -6.64
CA SER A 202 22.86 25.27 -7.53
C SER A 202 23.92 24.27 -7.07
N GLN A 203 24.19 24.22 -5.77
CA GLN A 203 25.10 23.25 -5.18
C GLN A 203 24.59 21.81 -5.32
N GLY A 204 23.27 21.59 -5.22
CA GLY A 204 22.62 20.31 -5.46
C GLY A 204 22.83 19.81 -6.90
N LEU A 205 22.55 20.66 -7.89
CA LEU A 205 22.77 20.35 -9.31
C LEU A 205 24.25 20.09 -9.64
N THR A 206 25.15 20.90 -9.08
CA THR A 206 26.60 20.68 -9.22
C THR A 206 27.03 19.31 -8.68
N THR A 207 26.40 18.87 -7.60
CA THR A 207 26.69 17.55 -7.02
C THR A 207 26.13 16.42 -7.88
N CYS A 208 24.94 16.59 -8.48
CA CYS A 208 24.39 15.65 -9.47
C CYS A 208 25.35 15.47 -10.66
N ARG A 209 25.90 16.56 -11.20
CA ARG A 209 26.93 16.50 -12.25
C ARG A 209 28.15 15.70 -11.81
N ARG A 210 28.67 15.97 -10.61
CA ARG A 210 29.82 15.24 -10.05
C ARG A 210 29.55 13.75 -9.85
N LEU A 211 28.30 13.37 -9.55
CA LEU A 211 27.91 11.95 -9.48
C LEU A 211 27.99 11.30 -10.86
N ILE A 212 27.53 11.99 -11.92
CA ILE A 212 27.66 11.51 -13.31
C ILE A 212 29.13 11.36 -13.70
N ASP A 213 29.96 12.36 -13.39
CA ASP A 213 31.41 12.32 -13.64
C ASP A 213 32.07 11.12 -12.94
N SER A 214 31.78 10.93 -11.66
CA SER A 214 32.33 9.83 -10.85
C SER A 214 31.90 8.46 -11.39
N CYS A 215 30.65 8.34 -11.85
CA CYS A 215 30.17 7.11 -12.47
C CYS A 215 30.87 6.83 -13.80
N ALA A 216 31.10 7.84 -14.64
CA ALA A 216 31.86 7.67 -15.87
C ALA A 216 33.31 7.27 -15.60
N ASP A 217 33.94 7.84 -14.57
CA ASP A 217 35.27 7.47 -14.08
C ASP A 217 35.37 6.01 -13.68
N TYR A 218 34.35 5.49 -13.01
CA TYR A 218 34.31 4.10 -12.61
C TYR A 218 33.97 3.13 -13.76
N LEU A 219 32.94 3.44 -14.54
CA LEU A 219 32.40 2.53 -15.56
C LEU A 219 33.29 2.44 -16.80
N PHE A 220 33.90 3.55 -17.19
CA PHE A 220 34.78 3.62 -18.35
C PHE A 220 35.87 4.67 -18.11
N PRO A 221 37.00 4.32 -17.48
CA PRO A 221 38.12 5.22 -17.21
C PRO A 221 38.56 5.97 -18.48
N ALA A 222 39.06 7.20 -18.32
CA ALA A 222 39.49 8.01 -19.45
C ALA A 222 40.64 7.34 -20.21
N GLN A 223 40.60 7.40 -21.54
CA GLN A 223 41.62 6.79 -22.41
C GLN A 223 42.14 7.84 -23.40
N GLU A 224 43.42 7.72 -23.77
CA GLU A 224 44.03 8.58 -24.81
C GLU A 224 43.53 8.21 -26.21
N ASN A 225 43.38 6.91 -26.47
CA ASN A 225 42.93 6.40 -27.76
C ASN A 225 41.40 6.53 -27.90
N PRO A 226 40.88 6.89 -29.10
CA PRO A 226 39.45 6.87 -29.37
C PRO A 226 38.83 5.47 -29.23
N TYR A 227 37.56 5.42 -28.83
CA TYR A 227 36.77 4.19 -28.79
C TYR A 227 35.99 4.02 -30.09
N SER A 228 36.09 2.85 -30.74
CA SER A 228 35.34 2.53 -31.95
C SER A 228 33.93 2.05 -31.61
N LEU A 229 32.93 2.79 -32.09
CA LEU A 229 31.50 2.49 -32.00
C LEU A 229 30.98 2.12 -33.40
N GLY A 230 31.42 0.99 -33.93
CA GLY A 230 31.19 0.65 -35.34
C GLY A 230 31.94 1.63 -36.25
N ASP A 231 31.21 2.34 -37.11
CA ASP A 231 31.79 3.28 -38.07
C ASP A 231 32.15 4.66 -37.47
N VAL A 232 31.88 4.88 -36.18
CA VAL A 232 32.10 6.17 -35.49
C VAL A 232 33.19 6.02 -34.43
N GLU A 233 34.18 6.91 -34.44
CA GLU A 233 35.15 7.04 -33.35
C GLU A 233 34.70 8.06 -32.30
N LEU A 234 34.68 7.64 -31.04
CA LEU A 234 34.35 8.48 -29.90
C LEU A 234 35.62 8.90 -29.15
N LYS A 235 35.80 10.20 -28.94
CA LYS A 235 36.80 10.71 -27.99
C LYS A 235 36.35 10.36 -26.57
N VAL A 236 37.18 9.64 -25.82
CA VAL A 236 36.89 9.12 -24.47
C VAL A 236 37.87 9.62 -23.41
N GLY A 237 38.48 10.78 -23.63
CA GLY A 237 39.34 11.45 -22.64
C GLY A 237 38.55 12.06 -21.46
N GLN A 238 39.26 12.62 -20.47
CA GLN A 238 38.69 13.07 -19.18
C GLN A 238 37.46 13.98 -19.31
N GLN A 239 37.46 14.91 -20.26
CA GLN A 239 36.36 15.86 -20.46
C GLN A 239 35.15 15.27 -21.19
N ASN A 240 35.27 14.09 -21.79
CA ASN A 240 34.25 13.48 -22.65
C ASN A 240 33.35 12.50 -21.88
N VAL A 241 32.84 12.93 -20.73
CA VAL A 241 32.04 12.12 -19.78
C VAL A 241 30.88 11.39 -20.49
N LEU A 242 30.09 12.11 -21.30
CA LEU A 242 28.95 11.52 -22.03
C LEU A 242 29.38 10.45 -23.05
N ASN A 243 30.49 10.66 -23.75
CA ASN A 243 31.01 9.69 -24.72
C ASN A 243 31.53 8.43 -24.03
N ARG A 244 32.13 8.57 -22.84
CA ARG A 244 32.61 7.44 -22.04
C ARG A 244 31.46 6.57 -21.55
N LEU A 245 30.37 7.18 -21.09
CA LEU A 245 29.15 6.45 -20.74
C LEU A 245 28.50 5.79 -21.97
N GLN A 246 28.51 6.45 -23.13
CA GLN A 246 28.06 5.85 -24.38
C GLN A 246 28.92 4.63 -24.77
N ALA A 247 30.24 4.74 -24.68
CA ALA A 247 31.18 3.65 -24.95
C ALA A 247 30.94 2.46 -24.01
N TYR A 248 30.75 2.72 -22.72
CA TYR A 248 30.39 1.71 -21.72
C TYR A 248 29.12 0.94 -22.12
N THR A 249 28.02 1.63 -22.43
CA THR A 249 26.77 0.95 -22.78
C THR A 249 26.89 0.08 -24.03
N HIS A 250 27.72 0.47 -24.99
CA HIS A 250 28.03 -0.35 -26.17
C HIS A 250 28.88 -1.56 -25.81
N GLN A 251 29.88 -1.39 -24.94
CA GLN A 251 30.72 -2.48 -24.46
C GLN A 251 29.91 -3.56 -23.71
N GLN A 252 28.83 -3.17 -23.01
CA GLN A 252 27.90 -4.11 -22.36
C GLN A 252 26.91 -4.78 -23.33
N GLY A 253 27.04 -4.62 -24.65
CA GLY A 253 26.23 -5.38 -25.63
C GLY A 253 24.73 -5.02 -25.67
N ILE A 254 24.31 -3.93 -25.03
CA ILE A 254 22.89 -3.61 -24.86
C ILE A 254 22.22 -3.24 -26.20
N ALA A 255 20.93 -3.58 -26.34
CA ALA A 255 20.09 -3.18 -27.46
C ALA A 255 20.17 -1.67 -27.76
N LYS A 256 20.27 -1.33 -29.06
CA LYS A 256 20.46 0.05 -29.54
C LYS A 256 19.43 1.03 -28.97
N SER A 257 18.15 0.66 -28.93
CA SER A 257 17.07 1.51 -28.41
C SER A 257 17.27 1.91 -26.95
N ARG A 258 17.70 0.97 -26.10
CA ARG A 258 17.98 1.21 -24.68
C ARG A 258 19.22 2.09 -24.49
N ARG A 259 20.27 1.88 -25.32
CA ARG A 259 21.46 2.74 -25.33
C ARG A 259 21.14 4.17 -25.75
N ASP A 260 20.35 4.34 -26.81
CA ASP A 260 19.94 5.66 -27.29
C ASP A 260 19.11 6.42 -26.25
N ARG A 261 18.18 5.73 -25.56
CA ARG A 261 17.42 6.29 -24.44
C ARG A 261 18.34 6.76 -23.31
N LEU A 262 19.19 5.87 -22.79
CA LEU A 262 20.11 6.20 -21.68
C LEU A 262 21.04 7.35 -22.04
N ARG A 263 21.56 7.38 -23.27
CA ARG A 263 22.41 8.47 -23.77
C ARG A 263 21.67 9.80 -23.76
N LEU A 264 20.43 9.82 -24.25
CA LEU A 264 19.62 11.05 -24.28
C LEU A 264 19.32 11.52 -22.86
N THR A 265 18.83 10.63 -21.99
CA THR A 265 18.51 10.94 -20.60
C THR A 265 19.70 11.52 -19.84
N ILE A 266 20.87 10.88 -19.92
CA ILE A 266 22.05 11.40 -19.21
C ILE A 266 22.55 12.72 -19.81
N ARG A 267 22.46 12.90 -21.13
CA ARG A 267 22.80 14.19 -21.76
C ARG A 267 21.91 15.30 -21.24
N GLU A 268 20.60 15.11 -21.26
CA GLU A 268 19.62 16.09 -20.78
C GLU A 268 19.84 16.43 -19.29
N LEU A 269 20.08 15.41 -18.46
CA LEU A 269 20.39 15.60 -17.05
C LEU A 269 21.73 16.34 -16.84
N TYR A 270 22.76 15.97 -17.58
CA TYR A 270 24.09 16.59 -17.49
C TYR A 270 24.05 18.06 -17.91
N ASP A 271 23.33 18.37 -18.99
CA ASP A 271 23.11 19.74 -19.46
C ASP A 271 22.31 20.53 -18.42
N ARG A 272 21.25 19.94 -17.83
CA ARG A 272 20.45 20.60 -16.80
C ARG A 272 21.25 20.86 -15.52
N CYS A 273 22.08 19.90 -15.10
CA CYS A 273 22.98 20.08 -13.96
C CYS A 273 24.08 21.12 -14.22
N SER A 274 24.38 21.38 -15.50
CA SER A 274 25.41 22.33 -15.93
C SER A 274 24.88 23.73 -16.23
N ALA A 275 23.55 23.93 -16.24
CA ALA A 275 22.91 25.18 -16.67
C ALA A 275 23.16 26.40 -15.74
N GLY A 276 23.84 26.23 -14.60
CA GLY A 276 24.24 27.34 -13.72
C GLY A 276 23.08 28.07 -13.03
N THR A 277 23.42 29.03 -12.16
CA THR A 277 22.48 29.86 -11.36
C THR A 277 21.61 30.83 -12.16
N HIS A 278 21.74 30.86 -13.48
CA HIS A 278 21.01 31.77 -14.37
C HIS A 278 19.78 31.14 -15.03
N ALA A 279 19.61 29.82 -14.94
CA ALA A 279 18.34 29.18 -15.22
C ALA A 279 17.50 29.24 -13.94
N GLU A 280 16.29 29.79 -14.00
CA GLU A 280 15.29 29.70 -12.91
C GLU A 280 14.89 28.24 -12.69
N VAL A 281 15.77 27.44 -12.08
CA VAL A 281 15.46 26.07 -11.67
C VAL A 281 14.76 26.16 -10.32
N THR A 282 13.50 25.74 -10.27
CA THR A 282 12.77 25.69 -9.00
C THR A 282 13.33 24.58 -8.09
N ILE A 283 13.15 24.70 -6.78
CA ILE A 283 13.50 23.63 -5.83
C ILE A 283 12.83 22.30 -6.22
N GLN A 284 11.57 22.37 -6.64
CA GLN A 284 10.80 21.20 -7.06
C GLN A 284 11.42 20.56 -8.31
N GLU A 285 11.79 21.37 -9.30
CA GLU A 285 12.50 20.87 -10.49
C GLU A 285 13.85 20.23 -10.11
N ALA A 286 14.64 20.88 -9.25
CA ALA A 286 15.92 20.34 -8.79
C ALA A 286 15.78 18.98 -8.09
N ARG A 287 14.70 18.78 -7.31
CA ARG A 287 14.37 17.47 -6.72
C ARG A 287 14.10 16.41 -7.79
N PHE A 288 13.37 16.75 -8.86
CA PHE A 288 13.14 15.83 -9.96
C PHE A 288 14.43 15.52 -10.74
N VAL A 289 15.28 16.53 -11.00
CA VAL A 289 16.59 16.31 -11.66
C VAL A 289 17.46 15.37 -10.82
N PHE A 290 17.48 15.55 -9.50
CA PHE A 290 18.19 14.66 -8.60
C PHE A 290 17.66 13.22 -8.66
N LEU A 291 16.34 13.02 -8.53
CA LEU A 291 15.73 11.69 -8.59
C LEU A 291 15.97 11.01 -9.95
N GLN A 292 15.86 11.75 -11.06
CA GLN A 292 16.14 11.22 -12.40
C GLN A 292 17.62 10.87 -12.58
N THR A 293 18.53 11.70 -12.05
CA THR A 293 19.98 11.40 -12.05
C THR A 293 20.25 10.13 -11.26
N TYR A 294 19.68 10.01 -10.07
CA TYR A 294 19.82 8.83 -9.22
C TYR A 294 19.35 7.55 -9.93
N ILE A 295 18.15 7.56 -10.51
CA ILE A 295 17.60 6.41 -11.25
C ILE A 295 18.43 6.09 -12.50
N ALA A 296 18.82 7.10 -13.30
CA ALA A 296 19.58 6.90 -14.52
C ALA A 296 20.99 6.32 -14.26
N LEU A 297 21.66 6.79 -13.20
CA LEU A 297 22.95 6.25 -12.79
C LEU A 297 22.81 4.83 -12.24
N GLY A 298 21.77 4.56 -11.45
CA GLY A 298 21.45 3.21 -11.00
C GLY A 298 21.22 2.23 -12.14
N GLU A 299 20.45 2.63 -13.14
CA GLU A 299 20.25 1.81 -14.33
C GLU A 299 21.58 1.55 -15.05
N MET A 300 22.47 2.54 -15.19
CA MET A 300 23.79 2.34 -15.81
C MET A 300 24.70 1.40 -15.04
N LEU A 301 24.75 1.54 -13.72
CA LEU A 301 25.64 0.73 -12.89
C LEU A 301 25.20 -0.74 -12.82
N THR A 302 23.89 -0.98 -12.85
CA THR A 302 23.30 -2.34 -12.84
C THR A 302 23.37 -3.05 -14.20
N LEU A 303 23.79 -2.37 -15.28
CA LEU A 303 24.01 -3.01 -16.58
C LEU A 303 25.02 -4.16 -16.53
N ARG A 304 25.96 -4.13 -15.58
CA ARG A 304 26.96 -5.19 -15.35
C ARG A 304 26.36 -6.49 -14.79
N GLU A 305 25.25 -6.41 -14.06
CA GLU A 305 24.75 -7.54 -13.27
C GLU A 305 23.87 -8.50 -14.09
N VAL A 306 23.20 -8.01 -15.13
CA VAL A 306 22.20 -8.80 -15.89
C VAL A 306 22.83 -9.86 -16.80
N ASP A 307 24.11 -9.74 -17.18
CA ASP A 307 24.75 -10.64 -18.16
C ASP A 307 25.55 -11.80 -17.56
N THR A 308 25.66 -11.92 -16.22
CA THR A 308 26.33 -13.08 -15.60
C THR A 308 25.40 -14.25 -15.28
N SER A 309 24.07 -14.09 -15.44
CA SER A 309 23.09 -15.15 -15.20
C SER A 309 22.62 -15.89 -16.46
N THR A 310 23.21 -15.60 -17.63
CA THR A 310 22.83 -16.22 -18.91
C THR A 310 24.05 -16.65 -19.72
N SER A 311 24.98 -17.35 -19.07
CA SER A 311 26.05 -18.13 -19.72
C SER A 311 26.08 -19.54 -19.16
#